data_AF-A0A2P2LEL8-F1
#
_entry.id   AF-A0A2P2LEL8-F1
#
_cell.length_a   1.000
_cell.length_b   1.000
_cell.length_c   1.000
_cell.angle_alpha   90.00
_cell.angle_beta   90.00
_cell.angle_gamma   90.00
#
_symmetry.space_group_name_H-M   'P 1'
#
loop_
_entity.id
_entity.type
_entity.pdbx_description
1 polymer ?
#
loop_
_entity_poly.entity_id
_entity_poly.type
_entity_poly.pdbx_seq_one_letter_code
_entity_poly.pdbx_strand_id
1 'polypeptide(L)' 'MLSKLVLKNVHQGAATTCYLALHPQVKGVSGEYFKDCNVAKPSSLARDPELAKKLWDFSLNLTNP' A
#
# COMPACT_ATOMS: atom_id res chain seq x y z
N MET A 1 -0.76 -18.01 12.41
CA MET A 1 -0.38 -16.85 11.56
C MET A 1 0.45 -17.25 10.32
N LEU A 2 0.59 -18.54 9.98
CA LEU A 2 1.23 -19.00 8.73
C LEU A 2 0.26 -19.13 7.53
N SER A 3 -1.04 -19.20 7.78
CA SER A 3 -2.04 -19.57 6.76
C SER A 3 -2.26 -18.51 5.68
N LYS A 4 -2.05 -17.22 5.94
CA LYS A 4 -2.38 -16.16 4.96
C LYS A 4 -1.39 -16.01 3.81
N LEU A 5 -0.13 -16.45 3.98
CA LEU A 5 0.89 -16.30 2.94
C LEU A 5 0.80 -17.38 1.84
N VAL A 6 0.20 -18.54 2.16
CA VAL A 6 0.20 -19.73 1.30
C VAL A 6 -1.16 -19.96 0.61
N LEU A 7 -2.19 -19.17 0.92
CA LEU A 7 -3.56 -19.36 0.41
C LEU A 7 -3.85 -18.67 -0.93
N LYS A 8 -3.07 -17.66 -1.32
CA LYS A 8 -3.28 -16.91 -2.56
C LYS A 8 -2.39 -17.45 -3.67
N ASN A 9 -2.95 -17.64 -4.86
CA ASN A 9 -2.14 -17.89 -6.06
C ASN A 9 -1.51 -16.58 -6.58
N VAL A 10 -0.59 -16.71 -7.55
CA VAL A 10 0.14 -15.57 -8.13
C VAL A 10 -0.81 -14.49 -8.66
N HIS A 11 -1.88 -14.88 -9.38
CA HIS A 11 -2.85 -13.94 -9.92
C HIS A 11 -3.60 -13.17 -8.83
N GLN A 12 -4.04 -13.85 -7.78
CA GLN A 12 -4.72 -13.24 -6.64
C GLN A 12 -3.81 -12.33 -5.82
N GLY A 13 -2.50 -12.65 -5.75
CA GLY A 13 -1.50 -11.79 -5.12
C GLY A 13 -1.25 -10.49 -5.90
N ALA A 14 -1.19 -10.58 -7.23
CA ALA A 14 -0.94 -9.43 -8.10
C ALA A 14 -2.18 -8.56 -8.37
N ALA A 15 -3.39 -9.08 -8.12
CA ALA A 15 -4.66 -8.47 -8.54
C ALA A 15 -4.81 -6.99 -8.14
N THR A 16 -4.54 -6.63 -6.88
CA THR A 16 -4.70 -5.23 -6.40
C THR A 16 -3.73 -4.28 -7.10
N THR A 17 -2.47 -4.71 -7.30
CA THR A 17 -1.47 -3.91 -8.00
C THR A 17 -1.85 -3.71 -9.46
N CYS A 18 -2.25 -4.78 -10.16
CA CYS A 18 -2.69 -4.69 -11.56
C CYS A 18 -3.95 -3.83 -11.71
N TYR A 19 -4.90 -3.93 -10.76
CA TYR A 19 -6.11 -3.10 -10.74
C TYR A 19 -5.76 -1.61 -10.65
N LEU A 20 -4.89 -1.23 -9.71
CA LEU A 20 -4.49 0.16 -9.53
C LEU A 20 -3.66 0.72 -10.69
N ALA A 21 -2.82 -0.10 -11.30
CA ALA A 21 -1.97 0.34 -12.39
C ALA A 21 -2.71 0.50 -13.73
N LEU A 22 -3.76 -0.29 -13.96
CA LEU A 22 -4.33 -0.47 -15.31
C LEU A 22 -5.82 -0.17 -15.43
N HIS A 23 -6.59 -0.24 -14.34
CA HIS A 23 -8.05 -0.22 -14.44
C HIS A 23 -8.62 1.21 -14.58
N PRO A 24 -9.47 1.51 -15.58
CA PRO A 24 -9.98 2.86 -15.81
C PRO A 24 -10.75 3.46 -14.63
N GLN A 25 -11.42 2.63 -13.81
CA GLN A 25 -12.21 3.09 -12.65
C GLN A 25 -11.39 3.78 -11.57
N VAL A 26 -10.09 3.51 -11.48
CA VAL A 26 -9.20 4.12 -10.48
C VAL A 26 -8.26 5.14 -11.09
N LYS A 27 -8.48 5.50 -12.36
CA LYS A 27 -7.69 6.53 -13.04
C LYS A 27 -7.84 7.87 -12.30
N GLY A 28 -6.71 8.41 -11.85
CA GLY A 28 -6.65 9.69 -11.13
C GLY A 28 -6.93 9.61 -9.63
N VAL A 29 -7.20 8.41 -9.08
CA VAL A 29 -7.32 8.23 -7.63
C VAL A 29 -5.93 8.27 -7.00
N SER A 30 -5.75 9.09 -5.95
CA SER A 30 -4.50 9.21 -5.19
C SER A 30 -4.77 9.37 -3.70
N GLY A 31 -3.85 8.90 -2.84
CA GLY A 31 -3.95 9.04 -1.39
C GLY A 31 -4.76 7.95 -0.67
N GLU A 32 -5.41 7.05 -1.42
CA GLU A 32 -6.20 5.95 -0.88
C GLU A 32 -5.38 4.68 -0.63
N TYR A 33 -5.77 3.91 0.38
CA TYR A 33 -5.20 2.60 0.66
C TYR A 33 -6.13 1.49 0.15
N PHE A 34 -5.60 0.58 -0.68
CA PHE A 34 -6.37 -0.53 -1.25
C PHE A 34 -5.94 -1.88 -0.68
N LYS A 35 -6.92 -2.75 -0.50
CA LYS A 35 -6.74 -4.15 -0.13
C LYS A 35 -7.78 -4.99 -0.87
N ASP A 36 -7.34 -6.08 -1.51
CA ASP A 36 -8.22 -6.97 -2.27
C ASP A 36 -9.06 -6.20 -3.30
N CYS A 37 -8.43 -5.26 -4.02
CA CYS A 37 -9.03 -4.36 -5.03
C CYS A 37 -10.10 -3.39 -4.50
N ASN A 38 -10.20 -3.19 -3.19
CA ASN A 38 -11.17 -2.28 -2.56
C ASN A 38 -10.46 -1.25 -1.68
N VAL A 39 -11.04 -0.06 -1.54
CA VAL A 39 -10.58 0.93 -0.55
C VAL A 39 -10.76 0.33 0.85
N ALA A 40 -9.72 0.42 1.66
CA ALA A 40 -9.69 -0.15 2.99
C ALA A 40 -9.08 0.84 3.99
N LYS A 41 -9.43 0.68 5.27
CA LYS A 41 -8.85 1.50 6.33
C LYS A 41 -7.46 0.96 6.73
N PRO A 42 -6.39 1.76 6.59
CA PRO A 42 -5.06 1.34 7.04
C PRO A 42 -4.94 1.40 8.58
N SER A 43 -3.83 0.92 9.12
CA SER A 43 -3.54 0.98 10.55
C SER A 43 -3.54 2.43 11.09
N SER A 44 -3.61 2.61 12.41
CA SER A 44 -3.52 3.94 13.03
C SER A 44 -2.16 4.59 12.74
N LEU A 45 -1.07 3.83 12.87
CA LEU A 45 0.28 4.31 12.59
C LEU A 45 0.48 4.75 11.13
N ALA A 46 -0.15 4.04 10.18
CA ALA A 46 -0.09 4.43 8.77
C ALA A 46 -0.85 5.73 8.45
N ARG A 47 -1.62 6.27 9.41
CA ARG A 47 -2.37 7.53 9.30
C ARG A 47 -1.81 8.63 10.19
N ASP A 48 -0.65 8.39 10.81
CA ASP A 48 0.02 9.36 11.66
C ASP A 48 0.94 10.25 10.80
N PRO A 49 0.60 11.54 10.59
CA PRO A 49 1.38 12.44 9.75
C PRO A 49 2.74 12.81 10.37
N GLU A 50 2.84 12.84 11.70
CA GLU A 50 4.10 13.17 12.38
C GLU A 50 5.09 12.01 12.23
N LEU A 51 4.60 10.78 12.41
CA LEU A 51 5.40 9.58 12.19
C LEU A 51 5.84 9.46 10.73
N ALA A 52 4.95 9.75 9.77
CA ALA A 52 5.28 9.74 8.35
C ALA A 52 6.41 10.73 8.03
N LYS A 53 6.36 11.96 8.56
CA LYS A 53 7.41 12.97 8.38
C LYS A 53 8.73 12.51 9.00
N LYS A 54 8.71 12.01 10.24
CA LYS A 54 9.91 11.53 10.93
C LYS A 54 10.58 10.39 10.17
N LEU A 55 9.79 9.46 9.62
CA LEU A 55 10.30 8.35 8.83
C LEU A 55 10.94 8.83 7.53
N TRP A 56 10.31 9.79 6.84
CA TRP A 56 10.84 10.38 5.61
C TRP A 56 12.21 11.04 5.85
N ASP A 57 12.31 11.90 6.86
CA ASP A 57 13.56 12.60 7.21
C ASP A 57 14.67 11.61 7.60
N PHE A 58 14.32 10.56 8.35
CA PHE A 58 15.25 9.49 8.69
C PHE A 58 15.74 8.74 7.44
N SER A 59 14.84 8.37 6.53
CA SER A 59 15.19 7.65 5.31
C SER A 59 16.09 8.49 4.40
N LEU A 60 15.84 9.79 4.24
CA LEU A 60 16.72 10.68 3.48
C LEU A 60 18.13 10.74 4.05
N ASN A 61 18.26 10.87 5.38
CA ASN A 61 19.56 10.85 6.05
C ASN A 61 20.28 9.50 5.88
N LEU A 62 19.53 8.40 5.81
CA LEU A 62 20.09 7.06 5.67
C LEU A 62 20.58 6.76 4.25
N THR A 63 19.83 7.18 3.23
CA THR A 63 20.14 6.87 1.83
C THR A 63 21.05 7.89 1.17
N ASN A 64 21.29 9.04 1.81
CA ASN A 64 22.11 10.15 1.33
C ASN A 64 21.95 10.38 -0.21
N PRO A 65 20.70 10.59 -0.68
CA PRO A 65 20.38 10.65 -2.10
C PRO A 65 20.98 11.87 -2.81
#